data_AF-A0A2V8KRY5-F1
#
_entry.id   AF-A0A2V8KRY5-F1
#
_cell.length_a   1.000
_cell.length_b   1.000
_cell.length_c   1.000
_cell.angle_alpha   90.00
_cell.angle_beta   90.00
_cell.angle_gamma   90.00
#
_symmetry.space_group_name_H-M   'P 1'
#
loop_
_entity.id
_entity.type
_entity.pdbx_description
1 polymer ?
#
loop_
_entity_poly.entity_id
_entity_poly.type
_entity_poly.pdbx_seq_one_letter_code
_entity_poly.pdbx_strand_id
1 'polypeptide(L)'
;VNWPVGLGGKGNEGVAGLIKQTPNSIGYVELIYAIQNKMPYGKVRNSAGTPLKADLASVTAAAAGAVETMPSDFRVSITNAAGKDAYPVSSFTWLLIPSKIQDQAKKKVLKEFLQWMLTDGQNMVEALSYARLPKEVVAMEQKAIPEIE
;
A
#
# COMPACT_ATOMS: atom_id res chain seq x y z
N VAL A 1 15.37 9.34 8.74
CA VAL A 1 16.36 8.76 7.79
C VAL A 1 17.44 9.80 7.58
N ASN A 2 18.71 9.44 7.72
CA ASN A 2 19.82 10.35 7.43
C ASN A 2 20.14 10.24 5.94
N TRP A 3 19.56 11.11 5.12
CA TRP A 3 19.74 11.08 3.67
C TRP A 3 21.13 11.59 3.28
N PRO A 4 21.90 10.87 2.44
CA PRO A 4 23.25 11.30 2.06
C PRO A 4 23.23 12.58 1.21
N VAL A 5 22.20 12.76 0.37
CA VAL A 5 21.99 13.92 -0.51
C VAL A 5 20.48 14.09 -0.77
N GLY A 6 20.11 15.19 -1.42
CA GLY A 6 18.77 15.44 -1.95
C GLY A 6 18.04 16.57 -1.23
N LEU A 7 16.92 17.00 -1.82
CA LEU A 7 16.01 18.00 -1.24
C LEU A 7 14.85 17.29 -0.54
N GLY A 8 14.50 17.75 0.67
CA GLY A 8 13.38 17.22 1.42
C GLY A 8 12.05 17.87 1.02
N GLY A 9 11.14 17.07 0.47
CA GLY A 9 9.73 17.47 0.27
C GLY A 9 8.86 17.01 1.44
N LYS A 10 7.96 17.87 1.92
CA LYS A 10 7.01 17.50 2.99
C LYS A 10 5.87 16.66 2.41
N GLY A 11 5.87 15.36 2.71
CA GLY A 11 4.85 14.42 2.22
C GLY A 11 4.94 14.18 0.71
N ASN A 12 4.01 13.36 0.19
CA ASN A 12 3.98 13.03 -1.25
C ASN A 12 3.74 14.27 -2.12
N GLU A 13 2.91 15.21 -1.68
CA GLU A 13 2.63 16.45 -2.42
C GLU A 13 3.89 17.31 -2.56
N GLY A 14 4.63 17.53 -1.46
CA GLY A 14 5.86 18.32 -1.50
C GLY A 14 6.94 17.67 -2.36
N VAL A 15 7.09 16.34 -2.29
CA VAL A 15 8.05 15.63 -3.16
C VAL A 15 7.63 15.71 -4.63
N ALA A 16 6.35 15.49 -4.95
CA ALA A 16 5.83 15.62 -6.30
C ALA A 16 6.01 17.04 -6.87
N GLY A 17 5.76 18.07 -6.04
CA GLY A 17 5.98 19.47 -6.39
C GLY A 17 7.45 19.76 -6.74
N LEU A 18 8.39 19.30 -5.91
CA LEU A 18 9.82 19.46 -6.17
C LEU A 18 10.26 18.76 -7.46
N ILE A 19 9.77 17.56 -7.73
CA ILE A 19 10.08 16.83 -8.98
C ILE A 19 9.59 17.63 -10.19
N LYS A 20 8.36 18.15 -10.14
CA LYS A 20 7.78 18.92 -11.25
C LYS A 20 8.51 20.24 -11.52
N GLN A 21 9.00 20.91 -10.48
CA GLN A 21 9.64 22.21 -10.59
C GLN A 21 11.15 22.11 -10.90
N THR A 22 11.75 20.93 -10.72
CA THR A 22 13.19 20.72 -10.87
C THR A 22 13.48 19.87 -12.12
N PRO A 23 13.99 20.47 -13.21
CA PRO A 23 14.39 19.71 -14.39
C PRO A 23 15.43 18.63 -14.06
N ASN A 24 15.33 17.48 -14.74
CA ASN A 24 16.25 16.34 -14.58
C ASN A 24 16.32 15.78 -13.14
N SER A 25 15.26 15.94 -12.36
CA SER A 25 15.16 15.41 -11.00
C SER A 25 14.64 13.96 -10.96
N ILE A 26 14.87 13.30 -9.83
CA ILE A 26 14.31 11.99 -9.49
C ILE A 26 13.83 12.03 -8.05
N GLY A 27 12.71 11.37 -7.77
CA GLY A 27 12.21 11.17 -6.41
C GLY A 27 11.23 10.00 -6.38
N TYR A 28 10.70 9.72 -5.20
CA TYR A 28 9.76 8.62 -4.96
C TYR A 28 8.45 9.18 -4.41
N VAL A 29 7.34 8.76 -4.98
CA VAL A 29 5.99 9.10 -4.54
C VAL A 29 5.10 7.87 -4.70
N GLU A 30 3.99 7.85 -3.96
CA GLU A 30 2.92 6.86 -4.16
C GLU A 30 2.36 6.99 -5.59
N LEU A 31 1.94 5.87 -6.18
CA LEU A 31 1.52 5.77 -7.57
C LEU A 31 0.40 6.77 -7.93
N ILE A 32 -0.55 7.01 -7.02
CA ILE A 32 -1.66 7.96 -7.24
C ILE A 32 -1.13 9.36 -7.56
N TYR A 33 -0.06 9.80 -6.89
CA TYR A 33 0.50 11.14 -7.10
C TYR A 33 1.12 11.25 -8.48
N ALA A 34 1.81 10.20 -8.94
CA ALA A 34 2.36 10.16 -10.28
C ALA A 34 1.25 10.17 -11.35
N ILE A 35 0.19 9.39 -11.15
CA ILE A 35 -0.96 9.33 -12.09
C ILE A 35 -1.71 10.66 -12.14
N GLN A 36 -2.15 11.17 -11.00
CA GLN A 36 -2.97 12.38 -10.92
C GLN A 36 -2.21 13.63 -11.41
N ASN A 37 -0.91 13.71 -11.14
CA ASN A 37 -0.07 14.81 -11.61
C ASN A 37 0.51 14.61 -13.01
N LYS A 38 0.17 13.50 -13.70
CA LYS A 38 0.68 13.14 -15.03
C LYS A 38 2.21 13.13 -15.08
N MET A 39 2.84 12.68 -14.00
CA MET A 39 4.29 12.63 -13.89
C MET A 39 4.82 11.43 -14.68
N PRO A 40 5.93 11.58 -15.42
CA PRO A 40 6.61 10.43 -15.99
C PRO A 40 7.24 9.58 -14.89
N TYR A 41 7.10 8.25 -14.99
CA TYR A 41 7.78 7.30 -14.12
C TYR A 41 8.24 6.08 -14.93
N GLY A 42 9.41 5.56 -14.54
CA GLY A 42 10.12 4.51 -15.26
C GLY A 42 9.69 3.10 -14.87
N LYS A 43 10.31 2.12 -15.54
CA LYS A 43 10.20 0.70 -15.16
C LYS A 43 11.26 0.37 -14.10
N VAL A 44 10.92 -0.54 -13.18
CA VAL A 44 11.85 -1.11 -12.20
C VAL A 44 11.95 -2.61 -12.44
N ARG A 45 13.17 -3.13 -12.45
CA ARG A 45 13.41 -4.58 -12.57
C ARG A 45 13.07 -5.26 -11.25
N ASN A 46 12.17 -6.24 -11.28
CA ASN A 46 11.82 -7.02 -10.10
C ASN A 46 12.83 -8.15 -9.83
N SER A 47 12.59 -8.90 -8.74
CA SER A 47 13.38 -10.07 -8.33
C SER A 47 13.49 -11.17 -9.39
N ALA A 48 12.48 -11.29 -10.27
CA ALA A 48 12.46 -12.22 -11.40
C ALA A 48 13.19 -11.69 -12.65
N GLY A 49 13.84 -10.53 -12.58
CA GLY A 49 14.55 -9.92 -13.70
C GLY A 49 13.65 -9.20 -14.73
N THR A 50 12.35 -9.10 -14.47
CA THR A 50 11.37 -8.50 -15.38
C THR A 50 11.27 -6.98 -15.15
N PRO A 51 11.45 -6.14 -16.18
CA PRO A 51 11.26 -4.69 -16.05
C PRO A 51 9.77 -4.35 -16.10
N LEU A 52 9.22 -3.88 -14.98
CA LEU A 52 7.79 -3.58 -14.82
C LEU A 52 7.55 -2.10 -14.55
N LYS A 53 6.45 -1.55 -15.06
CA LYS A 53 5.93 -0.24 -14.64
C LYS A 53 4.96 -0.47 -13.48
N ALA A 54 4.86 0.48 -12.56
CA ALA A 54 3.86 0.41 -11.49
C ALA A 54 2.45 0.56 -12.07
N ASP A 55 1.55 -0.35 -11.69
CA ASP A 55 0.10 -0.28 -11.93
C ASP A 55 -0.64 -1.10 -10.85
N LEU A 56 -1.97 -1.05 -10.85
CA LEU A 56 -2.77 -1.75 -9.82
C LEU A 56 -2.57 -3.27 -9.86
N ALA A 57 -2.40 -3.85 -11.05
CA ALA A 57 -2.23 -5.28 -11.22
C ALA A 57 -0.88 -5.76 -10.65
N SER A 58 0.20 -5.04 -10.93
CA SER A 58 1.55 -5.38 -10.47
C SER A 58 1.75 -5.14 -8.97
N VAL A 59 1.05 -4.17 -8.38
CA VAL A 59 0.99 -3.99 -6.92
C VAL A 59 0.17 -5.11 -6.27
N THR A 60 -0.96 -5.50 -6.86
CA THR A 60 -1.75 -6.65 -6.39
C THR A 60 -0.94 -7.94 -6.46
N ALA A 61 -0.15 -8.14 -7.53
CA ALA A 61 0.74 -9.30 -7.66
C ALA A 61 1.82 -9.32 -6.58
N ALA A 62 2.37 -8.17 -6.19
CA ALA A 62 3.32 -8.08 -5.08
C ALA A 62 2.67 -8.45 -3.73
N ALA A 63 1.43 -8.00 -3.49
CA ALA A 63 0.67 -8.34 -2.29
C ALA A 63 0.35 -9.85 -2.20
N ALA A 64 -0.04 -10.47 -3.33
CA ALA A 64 -0.31 -11.89 -3.40
C ALA A 64 0.93 -12.75 -3.05
N GLY A 65 2.13 -12.29 -3.42
CA GLY A 65 3.39 -12.96 -3.09
C GLY A 65 3.72 -13.04 -1.60
N ALA A 66 2.99 -12.30 -0.73
CA ALA A 66 3.19 -12.32 0.72
C ALA A 66 2.10 -13.09 1.49
N VAL A 67 1.11 -13.66 0.79
CA VAL A 67 -0.01 -14.38 1.43
C VAL A 67 0.48 -15.58 2.23
N GLU A 68 1.40 -16.38 1.67
CA GLU A 68 1.90 -17.60 2.32
C GLU A 68 2.74 -17.33 3.57
N THR A 69 3.35 -16.15 3.66
CA THR A 69 4.25 -15.75 4.76
C THR A 69 3.64 -14.68 5.66
N MET A 70 2.36 -14.37 5.49
CA MET A 70 1.66 -13.35 6.25
C MET A 70 1.61 -13.72 7.75
N PRO A 71 2.21 -12.90 8.64
CA PRO A 71 2.11 -13.14 10.07
C PRO A 71 0.71 -12.76 10.58
N SER A 72 0.34 -13.28 11.76
CA SER A 72 -0.98 -13.02 12.38
C SER A 72 -1.22 -11.54 12.72
N ASP A 73 -0.16 -10.73 12.80
CA ASP A 73 -0.22 -9.30 13.06
C ASP A 73 -0.04 -8.44 11.79
N PHE A 74 -0.04 -9.07 10.61
CA PHE A 74 0.04 -8.44 9.29
C PHE A 74 1.29 -7.58 9.03
N ARG A 75 2.32 -7.66 9.89
CA ARG A 75 3.58 -6.93 9.72
C ARG A 75 4.50 -7.63 8.73
N VAL A 76 4.16 -7.55 7.44
CA VAL A 76 4.94 -8.13 6.35
C VAL A 76 5.46 -7.05 5.39
N SER A 77 6.65 -7.25 4.83
CA SER A 77 7.14 -6.44 3.71
C SER A 77 6.80 -7.13 2.40
N ILE A 78 6.24 -6.37 1.47
CA ILE A 78 6.05 -6.79 0.07
C ILE A 78 7.00 -6.06 -0.89
N THR A 79 8.01 -5.39 -0.34
CA THR A 79 9.10 -4.81 -1.12
C THR A 79 9.92 -5.93 -1.75
N ASN A 80 10.15 -5.82 -3.05
CA ASN A 80 10.81 -6.83 -3.87
C ASN A 80 10.20 -8.23 -3.75
N ALA A 81 8.87 -8.30 -3.61
CA ALA A 81 8.12 -9.56 -3.58
C ALA A 81 8.48 -10.46 -4.77
N ALA A 82 8.40 -11.76 -4.56
CA ALA A 82 8.60 -12.75 -5.61
C ALA A 82 7.44 -12.69 -6.63
N GLY A 83 7.72 -13.09 -7.87
CA GLY A 83 6.73 -13.18 -8.94
C GLY A 83 7.10 -12.34 -10.16
N LYS A 84 6.87 -12.89 -11.35
CA LYS A 84 7.24 -12.25 -12.62
C LYS A 84 6.51 -10.92 -12.86
N ASP A 85 5.32 -10.76 -12.30
CA ASP A 85 4.46 -9.59 -12.47
C ASP A 85 4.45 -8.66 -11.24
N ALA A 86 5.23 -8.98 -10.19
CA ALA A 86 5.26 -8.20 -8.94
C ALA A 86 6.09 -6.93 -9.09
N TYR A 87 5.48 -5.76 -8.89
CA TYR A 87 6.21 -4.49 -8.87
C TYR A 87 7.08 -4.41 -7.60
N PRO A 88 8.39 -4.15 -7.70
CA PRO A 88 9.31 -4.34 -6.58
C PRO A 88 9.26 -3.23 -5.52
N VAL A 89 8.65 -2.07 -5.82
CA VAL A 89 8.49 -0.97 -4.84
C VAL A 89 7.02 -0.88 -4.46
N SER A 90 6.55 -1.92 -3.77
CA SER A 90 5.18 -2.07 -3.29
C SER A 90 5.14 -2.15 -1.76
N SER A 91 4.07 -1.66 -1.15
CA SER A 91 3.84 -1.73 0.29
C SER A 91 2.35 -1.82 0.59
N PHE A 92 2.01 -2.49 1.68
CA PHE A 92 0.73 -2.25 2.35
C PHE A 92 0.77 -0.89 3.08
N THR A 93 -0.40 -0.43 3.49
CA THR A 93 -0.57 0.57 4.53
C THR A 93 -1.34 -0.08 5.68
N TRP A 94 -1.11 0.36 6.91
CA TRP A 94 -1.66 -0.28 8.10
C TRP A 94 -2.48 0.71 8.91
N LEU A 95 -3.58 0.22 9.48
CA LEU A 95 -4.25 0.85 10.60
C LEU A 95 -3.71 0.26 11.90
N LEU A 96 -3.35 1.11 12.86
CA LEU A 96 -3.03 0.68 14.21
C LEU A 96 -4.28 0.78 15.06
N ILE A 97 -4.83 -0.37 15.43
CA ILE A 97 -6.06 -0.48 16.21
C ILE A 97 -5.71 -0.84 17.65
N PRO A 98 -6.20 -0.11 18.67
CA PRO A 98 -6.06 -0.53 20.05
C PRO A 98 -6.65 -1.93 20.25
N SER A 99 -5.88 -2.85 20.83
CA SER A 99 -6.37 -4.21 21.09
C SER A 99 -7.47 -4.26 22.15
N LYS A 100 -7.57 -3.24 23.01
CA LYS A 100 -8.59 -3.09 24.05
C LYS A 100 -9.26 -1.73 23.96
N ILE A 101 -10.57 -1.72 23.79
CA ILE A 101 -11.41 -0.52 23.67
C ILE A 101 -12.51 -0.60 24.73
N GLN A 102 -12.34 0.18 25.80
CA GLN A 102 -13.26 0.20 26.95
C GLN A 102 -14.66 0.67 26.56
N ASP A 103 -14.74 1.68 25.69
CA ASP A 103 -15.99 2.21 25.18
C ASP A 103 -16.63 1.24 24.18
N GLN A 104 -17.68 0.55 24.63
CA GLN A 104 -18.34 -0.49 23.85
C GLN A 104 -18.98 0.04 22.56
N ALA A 105 -19.48 1.28 22.57
CA ALA A 105 -20.07 1.89 21.38
C ALA A 105 -19.00 2.18 20.33
N LYS A 106 -17.85 2.75 20.74
CA LYS A 106 -16.72 2.96 19.84
C LYS A 106 -16.15 1.66 19.30
N LYS A 107 -16.01 0.63 20.16
CA LYS A 107 -15.53 -0.68 19.75
C LYS A 107 -16.43 -1.28 18.66
N LYS A 108 -17.74 -1.22 18.85
CA LYS A 108 -18.73 -1.72 17.88
C LYS A 108 -18.60 -1.01 16.53
N VAL A 109 -18.66 0.33 16.53
CA VAL A 109 -18.57 1.12 15.30
C VAL A 109 -17.24 0.90 14.57
N LEU A 110 -16.13 0.80 15.31
CA LEU A 110 -14.83 0.53 14.71
C LEU A 110 -14.78 -0.84 14.03
N LYS A 111 -15.27 -1.89 14.69
CA LYS A 111 -15.34 -3.24 14.09
C LYS A 111 -16.21 -3.25 12.83
N GLU A 112 -17.36 -2.59 12.87
CA GLU A 112 -18.25 -2.45 11.70
C GLU A 112 -17.58 -1.69 10.55
N PHE A 113 -16.84 -0.62 10.86
CA PHE A 113 -16.10 0.15 9.86
C PHE A 113 -14.98 -0.68 9.22
N LEU A 114 -14.18 -1.41 10.02
CA LEU A 114 -13.14 -2.31 9.50
C LEU A 114 -13.75 -3.41 8.62
N GLN A 115 -14.87 -3.99 9.03
CA GLN A 115 -15.58 -5.00 8.24
C GLN A 115 -16.06 -4.42 6.90
N TRP A 116 -16.60 -3.20 6.89
CA TRP A 116 -17.02 -2.50 5.68
C TRP A 116 -15.83 -2.19 4.75
N MET A 117 -14.69 -1.76 5.30
CA MET A 117 -13.47 -1.49 4.52
C MET A 117 -12.99 -2.74 3.75
N LEU A 118 -13.19 -3.92 4.34
CA LEU A 118 -12.81 -5.22 3.79
C LEU A 118 -13.85 -5.82 2.84
N THR A 119 -15.05 -5.25 2.75
CA THR A 119 -16.12 -5.68 1.83
C THR A 119 -16.43 -4.58 0.82
N ASP A 120 -17.47 -3.78 1.06
CA ASP A 120 -17.99 -2.80 0.11
C ASP A 120 -16.95 -1.71 -0.18
N GLY A 121 -16.14 -1.33 0.82
CA GLY A 121 -15.06 -0.36 0.67
C GLY A 121 -14.01 -0.78 -0.36
N GLN A 122 -13.74 -2.08 -0.53
CA GLN A 122 -12.80 -2.58 -1.54
C GLN A 122 -13.26 -2.28 -2.97
N ASN A 123 -14.55 -2.01 -3.21
CA ASN A 123 -15.04 -1.64 -4.53
C ASN A 123 -14.74 -0.19 -4.92
N MET A 124 -14.26 0.63 -3.97
CA MET A 124 -13.99 2.05 -4.18
C MET A 124 -12.51 2.35 -4.49
N VAL A 125 -11.60 1.41 -4.19
CA VAL A 125 -10.15 1.68 -4.13
C VAL A 125 -9.52 1.90 -5.51
N GLU A 126 -9.96 1.15 -6.53
CA GLU A 126 -9.37 1.24 -7.88
C GLU A 126 -9.65 2.59 -8.55
N ALA A 127 -10.83 3.17 -8.30
CA ALA A 127 -11.16 4.52 -8.77
C ALA A 127 -10.25 5.59 -8.12
N LEU A 128 -9.71 5.28 -6.93
CA LEU A 128 -8.72 6.08 -6.23
C LEU A 128 -7.28 5.63 -6.54
N SER A 129 -7.07 4.80 -7.57
CA SER A 129 -5.75 4.24 -7.95
C SER A 129 -5.05 3.44 -6.84
N TYR A 130 -5.81 2.80 -5.96
CA TYR A 130 -5.31 1.82 -5.01
C TYR A 130 -5.62 0.40 -5.48
N ALA A 131 -4.69 -0.51 -5.22
CA ALA A 131 -4.89 -1.94 -5.46
C ALA A 131 -5.85 -2.52 -4.43
N ARG A 132 -6.71 -3.45 -4.85
CA ARG A 132 -7.52 -4.24 -3.91
C ARG A 132 -6.62 -5.18 -3.10
N LEU A 133 -7.01 -5.46 -1.87
CA LEU A 133 -6.38 -6.51 -1.09
C LEU A 133 -6.65 -7.89 -1.74
N PRO A 134 -5.67 -8.83 -1.72
CA PRO A 134 -5.94 -10.21 -2.07
C PRO A 134 -7.03 -10.81 -1.18
N LYS A 135 -7.87 -11.69 -1.73
CA LYS A 135 -9.02 -12.27 -1.01
C LYS A 135 -8.59 -13.02 0.25
N GLU A 136 -7.43 -13.63 0.21
CA GLU A 136 -6.82 -14.37 1.31
C GLU A 136 -6.46 -13.42 2.46
N VAL A 137 -5.88 -12.25 2.15
CA VAL A 137 -5.57 -11.22 3.15
C VAL A 137 -6.85 -10.67 3.77
N VAL A 138 -7.86 -10.38 2.95
CA VAL A 138 -9.19 -9.98 3.44
C VAL A 138 -9.76 -11.01 4.42
N ALA A 139 -9.69 -12.30 4.10
CA ALA A 139 -10.19 -13.36 4.96
C ALA A 139 -9.39 -13.49 6.27
N MET A 140 -8.09 -13.23 6.25
CA MET A 140 -7.26 -13.21 7.46
C MET A 140 -7.64 -12.02 8.35
N GLU A 141 -7.77 -10.81 7.79
CA GLU A 141 -8.14 -9.61 8.57
C GLU A 141 -9.55 -9.71 9.16
N GLN A 142 -10.52 -10.28 8.41
CA GLN A 142 -11.87 -10.53 8.93
C GLN A 142 -11.88 -11.46 10.15
N LYS A 143 -10.93 -12.41 10.23
CA LYS A 143 -10.77 -13.27 11.42
C LYS A 143 -10.13 -12.55 12.60
N ALA A 144 -9.32 -11.53 12.36
CA ALA A 144 -8.66 -10.74 13.40
C ALA A 144 -9.59 -9.67 14.01
N ILE A 145 -10.55 -9.12 13.26
CA ILE A 145 -11.48 -8.08 13.79
C ILE A 145 -12.21 -8.51 15.08
N PRO A 146 -12.74 -9.74 15.20
CA PRO A 146 -13.34 -10.22 16.44
C PRO A 146 -12.43 -10.14 17.67
N GLU A 147 -11.11 -10.25 17.50
CA GLU A 147 -10.10 -10.27 18.59
C GLU A 147 -9.89 -8.91 19.27
N ILE A 148 -10.42 -7.81 18.72
CA ILE A 148 -10.38 -6.51 19.37
C ILE A 148 -11.32 -6.53 20.60
N GLU A 149 -10.78 -6.46 21.81
CA GLU A 149 -11.50 -6.57 23.08
C GLU A 149 -12.17 -5.27 23.54
#